data_AF-A0A2S7NMB5-F1
#
_entry.id   AF-A0A2S7NMB5-F1
#
_cell.length_a   1.000
_cell.length_b   1.000
_cell.length_c   1.000
_cell.angle_alpha   90.00
_cell.angle_beta   90.00
_cell.angle_gamma   90.00
#
_symmetry.space_group_name_H-M   'P 1'
#
loop_
_entity.id
_entity.type
_entity.pdbx_description
1 polymer ?
#
loop_
_entity_poly.entity_id
_entity_poly.type
_entity_poly.pdbx_seq_one_letter_code
_entity_poly.pdbx_strand_id
1 'polypeptide(L)'
;MYTSTIAASLLLFSTAFAAYGAADASTTSTTPSSTASTSPSDPTHTILVGKDTLKFTPNVTFANPGTKLEFHFYPQNHSVAQSSFANPCQPNTNGTSFFSGAVPTTEGANVNVFTVDVNDTKPIWFYCGAPTHCKKGMVGACRWIQNRRAIRRCRC
;
A
#
# COMPACT_ATOMS: atom_id res chain seq x y z
N MET A 1 15.46 -56.14 -3.36
CA MET A 1 15.72 -56.89 -2.11
C MET A 1 16.96 -56.32 -1.46
N TYR A 2 16.80 -55.55 -0.38
CA TYR A 2 17.84 -55.34 0.62
C TYR A 2 17.16 -54.92 1.92
N THR A 3 17.18 -55.83 2.88
CA THR A 3 16.70 -55.64 4.25
C THR A 3 17.80 -55.05 5.09
N SER A 4 17.49 -54.08 5.96
CA SER A 4 18.30 -53.80 7.16
C SER A 4 17.44 -53.08 8.20
N THR A 5 17.09 -53.85 9.23
CA THR A 5 16.51 -53.44 10.52
C THR A 5 17.64 -53.09 11.49
N ILE A 6 17.57 -51.97 12.22
CA ILE A 6 18.30 -51.76 13.49
C ILE A 6 17.41 -51.01 14.48
N ALA A 7 17.59 -51.37 15.75
CA ALA A 7 16.72 -51.29 16.91
C ALA A 7 16.54 -49.92 17.58
N ALA A 8 15.54 -49.92 18.47
CA ALA A 8 15.04 -48.86 19.33
C ALA A 8 16.04 -48.34 20.38
N SER A 9 15.80 -47.11 20.86
CA SER A 9 16.10 -46.70 22.24
C SER A 9 15.11 -45.62 22.68
N LEU A 10 14.25 -45.99 23.63
CA LEU A 10 13.34 -45.13 24.37
C LEU A 10 14.14 -44.37 25.44
N LEU A 11 13.93 -43.06 25.55
CA LEU A 11 14.17 -42.32 26.79
C LEU A 11 12.89 -41.59 27.18
N LEU A 12 12.28 -42.11 28.24
CA LEU A 12 11.22 -41.51 29.03
C LEU A 12 11.86 -40.43 29.92
N PHE A 13 11.33 -39.20 29.88
CA PHE A 13 11.46 -38.26 30.98
C PHE A 13 10.06 -37.79 31.38
N SER A 14 9.62 -38.24 32.55
CA SER A 14 8.53 -37.65 33.31
C SER A 14 9.14 -37.07 34.58
N THR A 15 8.76 -35.85 34.97
CA THR A 15 8.04 -35.58 36.23
C THR A 15 7.67 -34.11 36.34
N ALA A 16 6.50 -33.91 36.93
CA ALA A 16 5.79 -32.68 37.18
C ALA A 16 6.50 -31.74 38.18
N PHE A 17 6.16 -30.45 38.13
CA PHE A 17 6.22 -29.56 39.30
C PHE A 17 4.86 -28.91 39.54
N ALA A 18 4.54 -28.82 40.83
CA ALA A 18 3.24 -28.66 41.44
C ALA A 18 2.63 -27.26 41.29
N ALA A 19 1.30 -27.22 41.35
CA ALA A 19 0.50 -26.02 41.56
C ALA A 19 0.20 -25.81 43.05
N TYR A 20 0.40 -24.58 43.53
CA TYR A 20 -0.28 -23.90 44.63
C TYR A 20 0.02 -22.41 44.38
N GLY A 21 -0.85 -21.41 44.46
CA GLY A 21 -2.20 -21.25 44.99
C GLY A 21 -2.25 -19.81 45.49
N ALA A 22 -3.19 -18.99 45.01
CA ALA A 22 -3.83 -17.86 45.70
C ALA A 22 -4.54 -16.97 44.67
N ALA A 23 -5.83 -16.81 44.87
CA ALA A 23 -6.65 -15.78 44.24
C ALA A 23 -6.28 -14.41 44.84
N ASP A 24 -6.21 -13.38 43.99
CA ASP A 24 -6.56 -12.03 44.39
C ASP A 24 -7.63 -11.52 43.41
N ALA A 25 -8.81 -11.27 43.97
CA ALA A 25 -9.89 -10.59 43.30
C ALA A 25 -9.74 -9.09 43.58
N SER A 26 -9.54 -8.29 42.53
CA SER A 26 -9.76 -6.85 42.60
C SER A 26 -10.33 -6.31 41.28
N THR A 27 -11.66 -6.36 41.23
CA THR A 27 -12.56 -5.23 40.95
C THR A 27 -12.09 -4.13 39.98
N THR A 28 -12.73 -4.12 38.81
CA THR A 28 -13.22 -2.94 38.08
C THR A 28 -12.19 -2.00 37.48
N SER A 29 -12.16 -1.94 36.15
CA SER A 29 -12.75 -0.79 35.43
C SER A 29 -12.72 -1.02 33.93
N THR A 30 -13.91 -1.04 33.36
CA THR A 30 -14.21 -0.84 31.95
C THR A 30 -13.46 0.39 31.45
N THR A 31 -12.57 0.23 30.49
CA THR A 31 -12.29 1.29 29.53
C THR A 31 -12.20 0.62 28.17
N PRO A 32 -13.19 0.75 27.28
CA PRO A 32 -12.88 0.61 25.88
C PRO A 32 -11.80 1.65 25.60
N SER A 33 -10.57 1.18 25.33
CA SER A 33 -9.60 2.03 24.66
C SER A 33 -10.26 2.45 23.36
N SER A 34 -10.81 3.65 23.35
CA SER A 34 -11.07 4.39 22.14
C SER A 34 -9.74 4.39 21.41
N THR A 35 -9.63 3.51 20.40
CA THR A 35 -8.60 3.64 19.39
C THR A 35 -8.91 4.99 18.80
N ALA A 36 -8.19 6.02 19.23
CA ALA A 36 -8.28 7.33 18.65
C ALA A 36 -7.87 7.12 17.20
N SER A 37 -8.87 6.99 16.33
CA SER A 37 -8.75 7.12 14.90
C SER A 37 -8.18 8.51 14.70
N THR A 38 -6.85 8.59 14.71
CA THR A 38 -6.14 9.79 14.31
C THR A 38 -6.42 9.83 12.83
N SER A 39 -7.48 10.55 12.43
CA SER A 39 -7.72 10.88 11.03
C SER A 39 -6.39 11.34 10.48
N PRO A 40 -5.86 10.71 9.42
CA PRO A 40 -4.59 11.14 8.87
C PRO A 40 -4.73 12.61 8.55
N SER A 41 -3.79 13.42 9.05
CA SER A 41 -3.70 14.86 8.84
C SER A 41 -3.44 15.25 7.38
N ASP A 42 -3.69 14.35 6.44
CA ASP A 42 -3.47 14.49 5.01
C ASP A 42 -4.51 13.63 4.23
N PRO A 43 -5.76 14.10 4.13
CA PRO A 43 -6.83 13.34 3.49
C PRO A 43 -6.68 13.27 1.97
N THR A 44 -5.84 14.11 1.35
CA THR A 44 -5.75 14.22 -0.12
C THR A 44 -4.33 14.55 -0.58
N HIS A 45 -3.76 13.70 -1.43
CA HIS A 45 -2.50 13.96 -2.11
C HIS A 45 -2.73 14.23 -3.59
N THR A 46 -2.22 15.37 -4.07
CA THR A 46 -2.27 15.74 -5.49
C THR A 46 -1.11 15.13 -6.28
N ILE A 47 -1.43 14.56 -7.44
CA ILE A 47 -0.50 14.04 -8.44
C ILE A 47 -0.79 14.75 -9.76
N LEU A 48 0.18 15.50 -10.26
CA LEU A 48 0.09 16.22 -11.53
C LEU A 48 0.42 15.26 -12.66
N VAL A 49 -0.47 15.14 -13.64
CA VAL A 49 -0.34 14.24 -14.78
C VAL A 49 0.05 15.06 -16.00
N GLY A 50 1.32 14.98 -16.42
CA GLY A 50 1.75 15.59 -17.68
C GLY A 50 2.16 17.07 -17.61
N LYS A 51 2.27 17.68 -16.43
CA LYS A 51 2.47 19.15 -16.29
C LYS A 51 3.70 19.71 -17.00
N ASP A 52 4.85 19.11 -16.75
CA ASP A 52 6.14 19.62 -17.25
C ASP A 52 6.79 18.68 -18.28
N THR A 53 6.30 17.43 -18.39
CA THR A 53 6.85 16.31 -19.19
C THR A 53 5.88 15.12 -19.16
N LEU A 54 6.18 14.04 -19.90
CA LEU A 54 5.46 12.76 -19.84
C LEU A 54 5.71 12.00 -18.51
N LYS A 55 5.29 12.58 -17.38
CA LYS A 55 5.47 12.01 -16.04
C LYS A 55 4.30 12.30 -15.11
N PHE A 56 4.24 11.53 -14.04
CA PHE A 56 3.47 11.85 -12.84
C PHE A 56 4.36 12.65 -11.88
N THR A 57 3.82 13.71 -11.27
CA THR A 57 4.54 14.55 -10.30
C THR A 57 3.70 14.72 -9.03
N PRO A 58 4.10 14.12 -7.89
CA PRO A 58 5.22 13.19 -7.74
C PRO A 58 4.95 11.86 -8.45
N ASN A 59 6.02 11.17 -8.87
CA ASN A 59 5.93 9.81 -9.42
C ASN A 59 5.85 8.73 -8.33
N VAL A 60 6.29 9.06 -7.11
CA VAL A 60 6.12 8.22 -5.92
C VAL A 60 5.44 9.03 -4.82
N THR A 61 4.25 8.61 -4.42
CA THR A 61 3.48 9.19 -3.33
C THR A 61 3.51 8.25 -2.13
N PHE A 62 3.57 8.80 -0.91
CA PHE A 62 3.41 8.04 0.31
C PHE A 62 2.12 8.47 1.01
N ALA A 63 1.18 7.55 1.20
CA ALA A 63 -0.15 7.83 1.76
C ALA A 63 -0.60 6.70 2.69
N ASN A 64 -1.38 7.02 3.72
CA ASN A 64 -1.97 6.02 4.61
C ASN A 64 -3.35 5.57 4.07
N PRO A 65 -3.87 4.41 4.50
CA PRO A 65 -5.26 4.06 4.27
C PRO A 65 -6.20 5.18 4.74
N GLY A 66 -7.23 5.48 3.93
CA GLY A 66 -8.15 6.61 4.14
C GLY A 66 -7.76 7.91 3.42
N THR A 67 -6.58 7.96 2.80
CA THR A 67 -6.16 9.08 1.94
C THR A 67 -6.73 8.96 0.51
N LYS A 68 -7.04 10.08 -0.12
CA LYS A 68 -7.40 10.20 -1.54
C LYS A 68 -6.20 10.63 -2.38
N LEU A 69 -6.01 10.00 -3.54
CA LEU A 69 -5.06 10.43 -4.56
C LEU A 69 -5.83 11.18 -5.64
N GLU A 70 -5.54 12.46 -5.83
CA GLU A 70 -6.14 13.26 -6.89
C GLU A 70 -5.18 13.44 -8.05
N PHE A 71 -5.60 13.00 -9.23
CA PHE A 71 -4.85 13.13 -10.46
C PHE A 71 -5.36 14.33 -11.26
N HIS A 72 -4.52 15.35 -11.35
CA HIS A 72 -4.81 16.61 -12.05
C HIS A 72 -4.11 16.61 -13.40
N PHE A 73 -4.88 16.65 -14.48
CA PHE A 73 -4.35 16.49 -15.84
C PHE A 73 -3.91 17.82 -16.45
N TYR A 74 -2.81 17.78 -17.19
CA TYR A 74 -2.22 18.92 -17.90
C TYR A 74 -2.13 18.61 -19.41
N PRO A 75 -1.67 19.55 -20.26
CA PRO A 75 -1.79 19.44 -21.72
C PRO A 75 -1.27 18.13 -22.32
N GLN A 76 -1.81 17.79 -23.50
CA GLN A 76 -1.76 16.48 -24.19
C GLN A 76 -2.88 15.53 -23.75
N ASN A 77 -2.84 14.30 -24.27
CA ASN A 77 -3.81 13.25 -23.95
C ASN A 77 -3.18 12.26 -22.97
N HIS A 78 -3.62 12.32 -21.72
CA HIS A 78 -3.10 11.49 -20.64
C HIS A 78 -4.18 10.59 -20.04
N SER A 79 -3.78 9.66 -19.20
CA SER A 79 -4.70 8.79 -18.45
C SER A 79 -3.97 8.21 -17.24
N VAL A 80 -4.74 7.64 -16.33
CA VAL A 80 -4.25 6.91 -15.16
C VAL A 80 -4.95 5.56 -15.14
N ALA A 81 -4.18 4.50 -15.33
CA ALA A 81 -4.66 3.12 -15.24
C ALA A 81 -3.86 2.39 -14.17
N GLN A 82 -4.53 1.54 -13.39
CA GLN A 82 -3.84 0.69 -12.43
C GLN A 82 -3.05 -0.41 -13.15
N SER A 83 -1.81 -0.62 -12.71
CA SER A 83 -0.93 -1.68 -13.18
C SER A 83 -0.42 -2.53 -12.02
N SER A 84 0.62 -3.32 -12.26
CA SER A 84 1.34 -4.07 -11.25
C SER A 84 2.84 -3.73 -11.31
N PHE A 85 3.58 -4.07 -10.26
CA PHE A 85 5.03 -3.91 -10.26
C PHE A 85 5.69 -4.70 -11.40
N ALA A 86 5.24 -5.94 -11.63
CA ALA A 86 5.80 -6.81 -12.66
C ALA A 86 5.46 -6.35 -14.09
N ASN A 87 4.25 -5.83 -14.29
CA ASN A 87 3.76 -5.37 -15.59
C ASN A 87 3.32 -3.90 -15.49
N PRO A 88 4.26 -2.93 -15.45
CA PRO A 88 3.95 -1.53 -15.14
C PRO A 88 3.22 -0.79 -16.26
N CYS A 89 3.28 -1.30 -17.50
CA CYS A 89 2.61 -0.72 -18.68
C CYS A 89 1.47 -1.59 -19.21
N GLN A 90 0.83 -2.36 -18.34
CA GLN A 90 -0.33 -3.16 -18.68
C GLN A 90 -1.41 -2.96 -17.61
N PRO A 91 -2.70 -2.98 -18.00
CA PRO A 91 -3.77 -2.92 -17.03
C PRO A 91 -3.69 -4.13 -16.10
N ASN A 92 -3.95 -3.90 -14.81
CA ASN A 92 -4.08 -4.99 -13.87
C ASN A 92 -5.36 -5.79 -14.17
N THR A 93 -5.28 -7.12 -14.26
CA THR A 93 -6.39 -7.98 -14.70
C THR A 93 -7.25 -8.52 -13.54
N ASN A 94 -7.06 -8.00 -12.32
CA ASN A 94 -7.72 -8.50 -11.11
C ASN A 94 -9.22 -8.11 -10.98
N GLY A 95 -9.82 -7.50 -12.01
CA GLY A 95 -11.24 -7.13 -12.04
C GLY A 95 -11.62 -5.91 -11.17
N THR A 96 -10.75 -5.47 -10.28
CA THR A 96 -10.94 -4.31 -9.38
C THR A 96 -10.03 -3.13 -9.74
N SER A 97 -9.40 -3.18 -10.91
CA SER A 97 -8.48 -2.14 -11.37
C SER A 97 -9.21 -0.86 -11.76
N PHE A 98 -8.64 0.29 -11.44
CA PHE A 98 -9.17 1.57 -11.88
C PHE A 98 -8.60 2.04 -13.22
N PHE A 99 -9.38 2.85 -13.94
CA PHE A 99 -8.95 3.56 -15.15
C PHE A 99 -9.69 4.90 -15.25
N SER A 100 -8.96 6.00 -15.44
CA SER A 100 -9.54 7.33 -15.59
C SER A 100 -10.23 7.59 -16.93
N GLY A 101 -10.02 6.72 -17.93
CA GLY A 101 -10.25 7.09 -19.32
C GLY A 101 -9.12 7.97 -19.87
N ALA A 102 -9.13 8.21 -21.18
CA ALA A 102 -8.26 9.20 -21.80
C ALA A 102 -8.80 10.61 -21.50
N VAL A 103 -7.94 11.48 -20.99
CA VAL A 103 -8.26 12.86 -20.60
C VAL A 103 -7.43 13.81 -21.48
N PRO A 104 -7.99 14.26 -22.61
CA PRO A 104 -7.36 15.26 -23.46
C PRO A 104 -7.44 16.64 -22.81
N THR A 105 -6.31 17.34 -22.76
CA THR A 105 -6.19 18.69 -22.20
C THR A 105 -5.42 19.57 -23.18
N THR A 106 -5.95 20.77 -23.47
CA THR A 106 -5.33 21.70 -24.42
C THR A 106 -4.30 22.60 -23.75
N GLU A 107 -4.67 23.23 -22.64
CA GLU A 107 -3.85 24.18 -21.89
C GLU A 107 -4.19 24.09 -20.40
N GLY A 108 -3.23 24.46 -19.54
CA GLY A 108 -3.46 24.56 -18.10
C GLY A 108 -3.84 23.22 -17.45
N ALA A 109 -4.46 23.31 -16.28
CA ALA A 109 -5.03 22.14 -15.62
C ALA A 109 -6.43 21.86 -16.18
N ASN A 110 -6.73 20.59 -16.46
CA ASN A 110 -8.06 20.13 -16.82
C ASN A 110 -9.02 20.29 -15.62
N VAL A 111 -10.28 20.58 -15.91
CA VAL A 111 -11.35 20.63 -14.88
C VAL A 111 -11.67 19.25 -14.30
N ASN A 112 -11.41 18.18 -15.06
CA ASN A 112 -11.63 16.82 -14.62
C ASN A 112 -10.46 16.37 -13.73
N VAL A 113 -10.78 16.05 -12.48
CA VAL A 113 -9.85 15.40 -11.54
C VAL A 113 -10.27 13.95 -11.41
N PHE A 114 -9.32 13.03 -11.52
CA PHE A 114 -9.56 11.62 -11.26
C PHE A 114 -9.10 11.27 -9.84
N THR A 115 -9.95 10.62 -9.06
CA THR A 115 -9.66 10.35 -7.64
C THR A 115 -9.62 8.85 -7.36
N VAL A 116 -8.59 8.41 -6.63
CA VAL A 116 -8.43 7.02 -6.18
C VAL A 116 -8.32 6.98 -4.66
N ASP A 117 -9.12 6.14 -4.02
CA ASP A 117 -9.04 5.90 -2.58
C ASP A 117 -7.93 4.91 -2.23
N VAL A 118 -7.11 5.27 -1.23
CA VAL A 118 -6.13 4.37 -0.63
C VAL A 118 -6.83 3.53 0.43
N ASN A 119 -7.18 2.29 0.08
CA ASN A 119 -7.99 1.42 0.95
C ASN A 119 -7.17 0.58 1.93
N ASP A 120 -5.92 0.23 1.57
CA ASP A 120 -5.05 -0.60 2.39
C ASP A 120 -3.58 -0.18 2.26
N THR A 121 -2.68 -0.93 2.91
CA THR A 121 -1.24 -0.66 2.89
C THR A 121 -0.53 -1.26 1.68
N LYS A 122 -1.23 -1.92 0.76
CA LYS A 122 -0.59 -2.49 -0.43
C LYS A 122 -0.19 -1.36 -1.38
N PRO A 123 0.97 -1.47 -2.06
CA PRO A 123 1.36 -0.47 -3.03
C PRO A 123 0.39 -0.43 -4.21
N ILE A 124 0.02 0.77 -4.63
CA ILE A 124 -0.77 1.01 -5.85
C ILE A 124 0.22 1.40 -6.95
N TRP A 125 0.24 0.64 -8.04
CA TRP A 125 1.03 0.95 -9.23
C TRP A 125 0.10 1.50 -10.30
N PHE A 126 0.52 2.55 -10.99
CA PHE A 126 -0.27 3.17 -12.04
C PHE A 126 0.61 3.67 -13.18
N TYR A 127 -0.01 3.85 -14.35
CA TYR A 127 0.68 4.29 -15.55
C TYR A 127 -0.24 5.10 -16.46
N CYS A 128 0.37 5.80 -17.41
CA CYS A 128 -0.38 6.44 -18.49
C CYS A 128 -0.58 5.49 -19.66
N GLY A 129 -1.85 5.22 -20.00
CA GLY A 129 -2.25 4.33 -21.09
C GLY A 129 -2.20 4.95 -22.49
N ALA A 130 -1.80 6.22 -22.61
CA ALA A 130 -1.61 6.85 -23.92
C ALA A 130 -0.45 6.19 -24.69
N PRO A 131 -0.52 6.14 -26.04
CA PRO A 131 0.50 5.49 -26.86
C PRO A 131 1.91 5.98 -26.53
N THR A 132 2.85 5.06 -26.32
CA THR A 132 4.26 5.31 -25.99
C THR A 132 4.55 5.96 -24.62
N HIS A 133 3.59 6.61 -23.95
CA HIS A 133 3.85 7.39 -22.73
C HIS A 133 4.44 6.52 -21.61
N CYS A 134 3.83 5.37 -21.32
CA CYS A 134 4.37 4.46 -20.31
C CYS A 134 5.74 3.90 -20.68
N LYS A 135 5.96 3.57 -21.96
CA LYS A 135 7.26 3.06 -22.45
C LYS A 135 8.36 4.11 -22.38
N LYS A 136 7.99 5.39 -22.35
CA LYS A 136 8.89 6.53 -22.08
C LYS A 136 9.05 6.84 -20.58
N GLY A 137 8.52 6.00 -19.69
CA GLY A 137 8.70 6.13 -18.25
C GLY A 137 7.54 6.82 -17.51
N MET A 138 6.39 7.04 -18.15
CA MET A 138 5.21 7.61 -17.50
C MET A 138 4.49 6.57 -16.62
N VAL A 139 5.13 6.24 -15.51
CA VAL A 139 4.69 5.31 -14.46
C VAL A 139 4.76 5.98 -13.10
N GLY A 140 3.94 5.54 -12.16
CA GLY A 140 3.98 6.02 -10.79
C GLY A 140 3.53 4.96 -9.78
N ALA A 141 3.77 5.27 -8.52
CA ALA A 141 3.43 4.39 -7.41
C ALA A 141 2.92 5.20 -6.21
N CYS A 142 1.94 4.65 -5.52
CA CYS A 142 1.62 5.05 -4.15
C CYS A 142 2.02 3.93 -3.20
N ARG A 143 2.76 4.27 -2.15
CA ARG A 143 3.20 3.34 -1.10
C ARG A 143 2.64 3.79 0.24
N TRP A 144 2.47 2.86 1.16
CA TRP A 144 2.11 3.21 2.53
C TRP A 144 3.26 3.91 3.25
N ILE A 145 2.94 4.83 4.15
CA ILE A 145 3.94 5.45 5.02
C ILE A 145 4.39 4.39 6.03
N GLN A 146 5.53 3.75 5.78
CA GLN A 146 6.18 2.94 6.81
C GLN A 146 6.55 3.87 7.96
N ASN A 147 6.12 3.51 9.17
CA ASN A 147 6.29 4.31 10.39
C ASN A 147 7.71 4.88 10.46
N ARG A 148 7.89 6.16 10.09
CA ARG A 148 9.22 6.80 10.03
C ARG A 148 9.86 6.93 11.42
N ARG A 149 9.14 6.60 12.50
CA ARG A 149 9.69 6.44 13.85
C ARG A 149 10.58 5.19 13.99
N ALA A 150 10.41 4.16 13.18
CA ALA A 150 11.32 3.02 13.14
C ALA A 150 12.66 3.40 12.49
N ILE A 151 12.64 4.23 11.44
CA ILE A 151 13.84 4.68 10.72
C ILE A 151 14.62 5.75 11.52
N ARG A 152 13.92 6.60 12.29
CA ARG A 152 14.58 7.60 13.15
C ARG A 152 15.23 7.03 14.41
N ARG A 153 15.00 5.75 14.76
CA ARG A 153 15.68 5.07 15.87
C ARG A 153 16.99 4.37 15.46
N CYS A 154 17.36 4.43 14.19
CA CYS A 154 18.66 3.95 13.68
C CYS A 154 19.67 5.08 13.44
N ARG A 155 19.40 6.30 13.92
CA ARG A 155 20.43 7.33 14.00
C ARG A 155 21.20 7.10 15.29
N CYS A 156 22.46 6.70 15.13
CA CYS A 156 23.43 6.43 16.18
C CYS A 156 23.52 7.57 17.21
#